data_AF-U2X6B9-F1
#
_entry.id   AF-U2X6B9-F1
#
_cell.length_a   1.000
_cell.length_b   1.000
_cell.length_c   1.000
_cell.angle_alpha   90.00
_cell.angle_beta   90.00
_cell.angle_gamma   90.00
#
_symmetry.space_group_name_H-M   'P 1'
#
loop_
_entity.id
_entity.type
_entity.pdbx_description
1 polymer ?
#
loop_
_entity_poly.entity_id
_entity_poly.type
_entity_poly.pdbx_seq_one_letter_code
_entity_poly.pdbx_strand_id
1 'polypeptide(L)'
;MVGAILMVGGWLTLGMANTLYLGYNAAMLGVIVKGVAKGYGMQPLMTGVFPHAIPEIIGHILFCTLGYETWRFLQIVKKRARGEKETLYIRDILFLLVLAVALLIISAWLESTVSHV
;
A
#
# COMPACT_ATOMS: atom_id res chain seq x y z
N MET A 1 3.04 -8.82 7.43
CA MET A 1 2.52 -8.12 8.62
C MET A 1 2.25 -6.63 8.39
N VAL A 2 3.11 -5.92 7.65
CA VAL A 2 2.99 -4.47 7.41
C VAL A 2 1.64 -4.06 6.80
N GLY A 3 1.14 -4.77 5.79
CA GLY A 3 -0.17 -4.46 5.17
C GLY A 3 -1.36 -4.45 6.15
N ALA A 4 -1.39 -5.38 7.11
CA ALA A 4 -2.45 -5.42 8.13
C ALA A 4 -2.34 -4.24 9.11
N ILE A 5 -1.12 -3.84 9.47
CA ILE A 5 -0.87 -2.66 10.32
C ILE A 5 -1.34 -1.39 9.61
N LEU A 6 -1.10 -1.27 8.30
CA LEU A 6 -1.59 -0.13 7.51
C LEU A 6 -3.11 -0.11 7.39
N MET A 7 -3.73 -1.28 7.24
CA MET A 7 -5.18 -1.34 7.17
C MET A 7 -5.82 -0.91 8.51
N VAL A 8 -5.39 -1.51 9.62
CA VAL A 8 -5.92 -1.21 10.96
C VAL A 8 -5.53 0.21 11.40
N GLY A 9 -4.29 0.63 11.18
CA GLY A 9 -3.81 1.98 11.48
C GLY A 9 -4.55 3.05 10.68
N GLY A 10 -4.82 2.78 9.40
CA GLY A 10 -5.67 3.62 8.56
C GLY A 10 -7.09 3.71 9.12
N TRP A 11 -7.69 2.57 9.50
CA TRP A 11 -9.04 2.55 10.05
C TRP A 11 -9.19 3.42 11.30
N LEU A 12 -8.24 3.31 12.24
CA LEU A 12 -8.24 4.08 13.49
C LEU A 12 -7.98 5.58 13.28
N THR A 13 -7.26 5.95 12.21
CA THR A 13 -6.85 7.34 11.94
C THR A 13 -7.58 7.98 10.77
N LEU A 14 -8.65 7.34 10.28
CA LEU A 14 -9.42 7.80 9.11
C LEU A 14 -8.53 7.98 7.86
N GLY A 15 -7.49 7.16 7.73
CA GLY A 15 -6.55 7.14 6.62
C GLY A 15 -5.34 8.07 6.77
N MET A 16 -5.28 8.92 7.80
CA MET A 16 -4.17 9.88 7.99
C MET A 16 -2.82 9.18 8.21
N ALA A 17 -2.79 8.09 8.99
CA ALA A 17 -1.57 7.30 9.17
C ALA A 17 -1.07 6.71 7.84
N ASN A 18 -1.98 6.34 6.94
CA ASN A 18 -1.64 5.75 5.66
C ASN A 18 -1.07 6.79 4.69
N THR A 19 -1.58 8.03 4.71
CA THR A 19 -0.98 9.14 3.95
C THR A 19 0.45 9.41 4.40
N LEU A 20 0.65 9.51 5.72
CA LEU A 20 1.97 9.79 6.30
C LEU A 20 2.94 8.65 6.00
N TYR A 21 2.49 7.40 6.15
CA TYR A 21 3.26 6.23 5.81
C TYR A 21 3.70 6.23 4.34
N LEU A 22 2.77 6.44 3.41
CA LEU A 22 3.11 6.47 1.97
C LEU A 22 4.07 7.61 1.65
N GLY A 23 3.82 8.81 2.18
CA GLY A 23 4.69 9.96 1.96
C GLY A 23 6.11 9.73 2.49
N TYR A 24 6.23 9.22 3.71
CA TYR A 24 7.52 8.92 4.34
C TYR A 24 8.28 7.84 3.56
N ASN A 25 7.63 6.71 3.24
CA ASN A 25 8.28 5.61 2.55
C ASN A 25 8.68 5.99 1.11
N ALA A 26 7.85 6.76 0.40
CA ALA A 26 8.20 7.26 -0.93
C ALA A 26 9.41 8.21 -0.88
N ALA A 27 9.45 9.12 0.09
CA ALA A 27 10.59 10.02 0.28
C ALA A 27 11.87 9.24 0.62
N MET A 28 11.78 8.28 1.54
CA MET A 28 12.92 7.46 1.96
C MET A 28 13.44 6.57 0.84
N LEU A 29 12.54 5.95 0.07
CA LEU A 29 12.91 5.20 -1.14
C LEU A 29 13.69 6.08 -2.12
N GLY A 30 13.24 7.32 -2.35
CA GLY A 30 13.95 8.28 -3.19
C GLY A 30 15.36 8.60 -2.68
N VAL A 31 15.53 8.76 -1.37
CA VAL A 31 16.85 8.98 -0.74
C VAL A 31 17.74 7.75 -0.92
N ILE A 32 17.22 6.55 -0.67
CA ILE A 32 17.96 5.28 -0.81
C ILE A 32 18.40 5.08 -2.26
N VAL A 33 17.48 5.21 -3.23
CA VAL A 33 17.77 5.08 -4.66
C VAL A 33 18.87 6.05 -5.07
N LYS A 34 18.77 7.33 -4.67
CA LYS A 34 19.79 8.33 -4.97
C LYS A 34 21.14 8.00 -4.34
N GLY A 35 21.15 7.54 -3.08
CA GLY A 35 22.35 7.18 -2.35
C GLY A 35 23.08 5.99 -2.99
N VAL A 36 22.33 4.91 -3.26
CA VAL A 36 22.86 3.70 -3.89
C VAL A 36 23.34 3.99 -5.31
N ALA A 37 22.55 4.71 -6.12
CA ALA A 37 22.94 5.06 -7.48
C ALA A 37 24.24 5.89 -7.53
N LYS A 38 24.47 6.79 -6.57
CA LYS A 38 25.71 7.57 -6.48
C LYS A 38 26.90 6.78 -5.95
N GLY A 39 26.70 5.90 -4.97
CA GLY A 39 27.79 5.18 -4.29
C GLY A 39 28.22 3.88 -4.96
N TYR A 40 27.25 3.11 -5.44
CA TYR A 40 27.43 1.73 -5.90
C TYR A 40 26.91 1.49 -7.32
N GLY A 41 26.41 2.54 -8.00
CA GLY A 41 25.78 2.44 -9.31
C GLY A 41 24.35 1.90 -9.25
N MET A 42 23.72 1.71 -10.42
CA MET A 42 22.31 1.30 -10.51
C MET A 42 22.11 -0.22 -10.38
N GLN A 43 23.17 -1.01 -10.55
CA GLN A 43 23.11 -2.47 -10.62
C GLN A 43 22.52 -3.15 -9.37
N PRO A 44 22.85 -2.73 -8.13
CA PRO A 44 22.23 -3.28 -6.93
C PRO A 44 20.72 -3.01 -6.84
N LEU A 45 20.25 -1.88 -7.37
CA LEU A 45 18.83 -1.55 -7.38
C LEU A 45 18.06 -2.43 -8.38
N MET A 46 18.64 -2.66 -9.56
CA MET A 46 17.99 -3.46 -10.61
C MET A 46 17.89 -4.94 -10.25
N THR A 47 18.86 -5.47 -9.53
CA THR A 47 18.94 -6.90 -9.20
C THR A 47 18.36 -7.21 -7.82
N GLY A 48 18.59 -6.33 -6.84
CA GLY A 48 18.19 -6.54 -5.46
C GLY A 48 16.82 -5.97 -5.08
N VAL A 49 16.31 -4.95 -5.78
CA VAL A 49 15.10 -4.21 -5.33
C VAL A 49 13.99 -4.23 -6.38
N PHE A 50 14.33 -3.87 -7.62
CA PHE A 50 13.36 -3.70 -8.70
C PHE A 50 12.45 -4.91 -8.96
N PRO A 51 12.93 -6.18 -8.88
CA PRO A 51 12.09 -7.33 -9.17
C PRO A 51 10.86 -7.46 -8.27
N HIS A 52 11.00 -7.18 -6.97
CA HIS A 52 9.89 -7.31 -6.00
C HIS A 52 9.22 -5.97 -5.65
N ALA A 53 9.88 -4.83 -5.89
CA ALA A 53 9.41 -3.52 -5.47
C ALA A 53 8.09 -3.08 -6.13
N ILE A 54 7.88 -3.38 -7.42
CA ILE A 54 6.65 -2.99 -8.13
C ILE A 54 5.40 -3.64 -7.49
N PRO A 55 5.33 -4.98 -7.38
CA PRO A 55 4.17 -5.60 -6.74
C PRO A 55 4.05 -5.21 -5.25
N GLU A 56 5.16 -4.96 -4.57
CA GLU A 56 5.16 -4.50 -3.18
C GLU A 56 4.50 -3.13 -3.02
N ILE A 57 4.92 -2.15 -3.82
CA ILE A 57 4.42 -0.77 -3.78
C ILE A 57 2.92 -0.76 -4.10
N ILE A 58 2.49 -1.48 -5.13
CA ILE A 58 1.08 -1.56 -5.48
C ILE A 58 0.28 -2.23 -4.35
N GLY A 59 0.78 -3.33 -3.78
CA GLY A 59 0.14 -3.99 -2.64
C GLY A 59 -0.02 -3.06 -1.44
N HIS A 60 1.01 -2.29 -1.11
CA HIS A 60 0.98 -1.30 -0.03
C HIS A 60 0.01 -0.16 -0.29
N ILE A 61 -0.08 0.34 -1.52
CA ILE A 61 -1.06 1.36 -1.91
C ILE A 61 -2.47 0.82 -1.69
N LEU A 62 -2.76 -0.42 -2.11
CA LEU A 62 -4.07 -1.03 -1.92
C LEU A 62 -4.43 -1.21 -0.44
N PHE A 63 -3.50 -1.68 0.40
CA PHE A 63 -3.72 -1.72 1.86
C PHE A 63 -3.95 -0.34 2.45
N CYS A 64 -3.23 0.67 1.96
CA CYS A 64 -3.44 2.05 2.37
C CYS A 64 -4.85 2.55 1.99
N THR A 65 -5.31 2.26 0.77
CA THR A 65 -6.67 2.58 0.29
C THR A 65 -7.74 1.88 1.13
N LEU A 66 -7.56 0.60 1.45
CA LEU A 66 -8.48 -0.14 2.33
C LEU A 66 -8.55 0.47 3.73
N GLY A 67 -7.46 1.07 4.22
CA GLY A 67 -7.45 1.81 5.48
C GLY A 67 -8.30 3.10 5.47
N TYR A 68 -8.67 3.65 4.30
CA TYR A 68 -9.61 4.78 4.20
C TYR A 68 -11.08 4.38 4.26
N GLU A 69 -11.40 3.07 4.34
CA GLU A 69 -12.79 2.61 4.34
C GLU A 69 -13.59 3.12 5.55
N THR A 70 -12.96 3.36 6.70
CA THR A 70 -13.64 3.97 7.86
C THR A 70 -14.08 5.41 7.58
N TRP A 71 -13.22 6.20 6.92
CA TRP A 71 -13.57 7.54 6.47
C TRP A 71 -14.71 7.51 5.45
N ARG A 72 -14.64 6.61 4.45
CA ARG A 72 -15.71 6.45 3.46
C ARG A 72 -17.02 6.04 4.13
N PHE A 73 -16.97 5.13 5.10
CA PHE A 73 -18.13 4.71 5.87
C PHE A 73 -18.79 5.87 6.62
N LEU A 74 -18.00 6.73 7.29
CA LEU A 74 -18.52 7.93 7.95
C LEU A 74 -19.20 8.89 6.96
N GLN A 75 -18.64 9.06 5.75
CA GLN A 75 -19.26 9.88 4.71
C GLN A 75 -20.60 9.30 4.24
N ILE A 76 -20.67 7.97 4.04
CA ILE A 76 -21.91 7.27 3.68
C ILE A 76 -22.98 7.47 4.75
N VAL A 77 -22.62 7.31 6.04
CA VAL A 77 -23.53 7.54 7.16
C VAL A 77 -24.03 8.99 7.17
N LYS A 78 -23.13 9.97 7.00
CA LYS A 78 -23.48 11.39 6.94
C LYS A 78 -24.45 11.72 5.79
N LYS A 79 -24.24 11.14 4.61
CA LYS A 79 -25.10 11.34 3.44
C LYS A 79 -26.46 10.67 3.60
N ARG A 80 -26.50 9.45 4.14
CA ARG A 80 -27.76 8.77 4.48
C ARG A 80 -28.59 9.54 5.49
N ALA A 81 -27.96 10.16 6.48
CA ALA A 81 -28.65 11.04 7.44
C ALA A 81 -29.29 12.27 6.77
N ARG A 82 -28.82 12.68 5.58
CA ARG A 82 -29.39 13.77 4.77
C ARG A 82 -30.46 13.28 3.77
N GLY A 83 -30.79 11.99 3.78
CA GLY A 83 -31.75 11.38 2.85
C GLY A 83 -31.15 10.96 1.50
N GLU A 84 -29.83 11.07 1.32
CA GLU A 84 -29.15 10.63 0.10
C GLU A 84 -28.94 9.11 0.11
N LYS A 85 -29.16 8.44 -1.03
CA LYS A 85 -28.88 7.00 -1.18
C LYS A 85 -27.45 6.80 -1.66
N GLU A 86 -26.56 6.44 -0.73
CA GLU A 86 -25.20 5.99 -1.07
C GLU A 86 -25.02 4.49 -0.77
N THR A 87 -24.55 3.76 -1.78
CA THR A 87 -24.31 2.31 -1.74
C THR A 87 -22.90 2.01 -1.26
N LEU A 88 -22.78 0.92 -0.50
CA LEU A 88 -21.49 0.42 -0.02
C LEU A 88 -21.11 -0.82 -0.84
N TYR A 89 -20.02 -0.73 -1.59
CA TYR A 89 -19.59 -1.78 -2.51
C TYR A 89 -18.67 -2.79 -1.82
N ILE A 90 -19.26 -3.68 -1.00
CA ILE A 90 -18.50 -4.70 -0.24
C ILE A 90 -17.68 -5.60 -1.16
N ARG A 91 -18.24 -5.97 -2.32
CA ARG A 91 -17.56 -6.81 -3.31
C ARG A 91 -16.22 -6.21 -3.76
N ASP A 92 -16.19 -4.90 -3.99
CA ASP A 92 -15.01 -4.20 -4.47
C ASP A 92 -13.95 -4.10 -3.36
N ILE A 93 -14.38 -3.86 -2.11
CA ILE A 93 -13.48 -3.88 -0.94
C ILE A 93 -12.81 -5.26 -0.80
N LEU A 94 -13.59 -6.34 -0.90
CA LEU A 94 -13.07 -7.70 -0.80
C LEU A 94 -12.14 -8.04 -1.97
N PHE A 95 -12.48 -7.60 -3.18
CA PHE A 95 -11.62 -7.78 -4.35
C PHE A 95 -10.28 -7.05 -4.16
N LEU A 96 -10.30 -5.79 -3.71
CA LEU A 96 -9.09 -5.02 -3.42
C LEU A 96 -8.22 -5.68 -2.34
N LEU A 97 -8.84 -6.26 -1.30
CA LEU A 97 -8.13 -6.98 -0.26
C LEU A 97 -7.43 -8.23 -0.81
N VAL A 98 -8.14 -9.06 -1.57
CA VAL A 98 -7.57 -10.27 -2.18
C VAL A 98 -6.44 -9.90 -3.15
N LEU A 99 -6.64 -8.87 -3.96
CA LEU A 99 -5.63 -8.38 -4.89
C LEU A 99 -4.38 -7.87 -4.16
N ALA A 100 -4.54 -7.10 -3.08
CA ALA A 100 -3.44 -6.59 -2.27
C ALA A 100 -2.62 -7.74 -1.65
N VAL A 101 -3.29 -8.76 -1.10
CA VAL A 101 -2.64 -9.94 -0.55
C VAL A 101 -1.90 -10.71 -1.64
N ALA A 102 -2.53 -10.95 -2.79
CA ALA A 102 -1.89 -11.65 -3.91
C ALA A 102 -0.63 -10.93 -4.40
N LEU A 103 -0.66 -9.59 -4.52
CA LEU A 103 0.50 -8.80 -4.91
C LEU A 103 1.65 -8.90 -3.90
N LEU A 104 1.37 -8.87 -2.59
CA LEU A 104 2.42 -9.05 -1.58
C LEU A 104 3.01 -10.46 -1.59
N ILE A 105 2.20 -11.49 -1.88
CA ILE A 105 2.70 -12.87 -2.04
C ILE A 105 3.61 -12.95 -3.27
N ILE A 106 3.22 -12.37 -4.40
CA ILE A 106 4.04 -12.32 -5.62
C ILE A 106 5.34 -11.57 -5.35
N SER A 107 5.28 -10.44 -4.64
CA SER A 107 6.45 -9.66 -4.25
C SER A 107 7.43 -10.49 -3.40
N ALA A 108 6.94 -11.12 -2.32
CA ALA A 108 7.77 -11.97 -1.46
C ALA A 108 8.38 -13.17 -2.22
N TRP A 109 7.63 -13.74 -3.16
CA TRP A 109 8.13 -14.80 -4.02
C TRP A 109 9.27 -14.31 -4.93
N LEU A 110 9.12 -13.13 -5.56
CA LEU A 110 10.16 -12.51 -6.38
C LEU A 110 11.40 -12.14 -5.55
N GLU A 111 11.21 -11.66 -4.33
CA GLU A 111 12.30 -11.40 -3.39
C GLU A 111 13.08 -12.68 -3.08
N SER A 112 12.37 -13.78 -2.76
CA SER A 112 12.99 -15.07 -2.42
C SER A 112 13.68 -15.78 -3.58
N THR A 113 13.28 -15.51 -4.83
CA THR A 113 13.73 -16.28 -6.01
C THR A 113 14.66 -15.49 -6.92
N VAL A 114 14.41 -14.19 -7.09
CA VAL A 114 15.06 -13.37 -8.13
C VAL A 114 15.99 -12.33 -7.53
N SER A 115 15.64 -11.76 -6.38
CA SER A 115 16.50 -10.76 -5.74
C SER A 115 17.62 -11.46 -4.97
N HIS A 116 18.73 -11.72 -5.65
CA HIS A 116 19.98 -12.06 -4.98
C HIS A 116 20.55 -10.80 -4.33
N VAL A 117 20.37 -10.70 -3.01
CA VAL A 117 21.16 -9.83 -2.14
C VAL A 117 22.44 -10.56 -1.75
#